data_AF-A0A937VQU2-F1
#
_entry.id   AF-A0A937VQU2-F1
#
_cell.length_a   1.000
_cell.length_b   1.000
_cell.length_c   1.000
_cell.angle_alpha   90.00
_cell.angle_beta   90.00
_cell.angle_gamma   90.00
#
_symmetry.space_group_name_H-M   'P 1'
#
loop_
_entity.id
_entity.type
_entity.pdbx_description
1 polymer ?
#
loop_
_entity_poly.entity_id
_entity_poly.type
_entity_poly.pdbx_seq_one_letter_code
_entity_poly.pdbx_strand_id
1 'polypeptide(L)'
;MTEKTTKKRKPTTRKKKQPAPKRSAAKARRFLAPLIAVGRLARRHIFITGTIATGLIVLAVWSLAMTTTAPEMGYEVGNRAPDFNLQTIDGQNISSSDLRGNVALIGFWSPAEWDSTTDWEKIYLAEQLQRIKQRWADREVMVLAIVPEADQEMAQKVATEKGATFPIALDLAQATAASYGVIYDPTHVFLDEKGIIRAILPGLFQSQYEIEAVLSNIRNKQKVESTRPAISDMQVTMITDKRAEASFATDKPATSWLMIARADANPGDASAFAATPLTEASATTHSITLANLESETTYRFRAFASFNTDGKNPSLSREYTFTTLVDTSPPTISNVKIVDVTDSSLTITWTTDEPATSNAEYPIDQWPNKIEASNDRFTVDHNITLKGLKSGTEYKITLKSKDAAGHESEFVLASVRTLTIPEGSKVGMRAPDFSLPSLDGALVKFSDLRGKIILVNFWLSHCGACHAENPHLQALYDKWPSDKLAMLVVNFREDPQTIRNYMNTNRLTFPVLLDLEGQADALYQPQVFPTTYFINANGIIKQIKQGRFNSLEEIEEIINSIQ
;
A
#
# COMPACT_ATOMS: atom_id res chain seq x y z
N MET A 1 -15.44 44.08 43.56
CA MET A 1 -15.10 45.22 44.43
C MET A 1 -13.58 45.34 44.49
N THR A 2 -13.07 46.48 43.99
CA THR A 2 -11.74 47.12 44.20
C THR A 2 -10.49 46.25 44.00
N GLU A 3 -9.70 46.33 42.92
CA GLU A 3 -9.00 47.47 42.30
C GLU A 3 -8.02 48.21 43.23
N LYS A 4 -6.71 48.06 43.00
CA LYS A 4 -5.79 49.20 42.78
C LYS A 4 -4.40 48.81 42.24
N THR A 5 -4.06 49.59 41.23
CA THR A 5 -2.89 49.71 40.35
C THR A 5 -1.67 50.37 41.01
N THR A 6 -0.44 50.13 40.47
CA THR A 6 0.55 51.14 39.96
C THR A 6 1.91 50.47 39.65
N LYS A 7 2.39 50.39 38.39
CA LYS A 7 3.10 51.36 37.49
C LYS A 7 4.65 51.38 37.59
N LYS A 8 5.28 50.85 36.52
CA LYS A 8 6.46 51.30 35.73
C LYS A 8 7.66 52.01 36.41
N ARG A 9 8.88 51.54 36.09
CA ARG A 9 9.98 52.33 35.44
C ARG A 9 11.24 51.50 35.11
N LYS A 10 11.66 51.50 33.84
CA LYS A 10 13.05 51.51 33.31
C LYS A 10 13.29 52.95 32.77
N PRO A 11 14.47 53.39 32.26
CA PRO A 11 15.82 52.80 32.17
C PRO A 11 16.94 53.79 32.62
N THR A 12 18.23 53.44 32.56
CA THR A 12 19.31 54.24 31.90
C THR A 12 20.72 53.65 32.04
N THR A 13 21.45 53.80 30.94
CA THR A 13 22.87 53.53 30.62
C THR A 13 23.89 54.41 31.36
N ARG A 14 25.14 53.94 31.52
CA ARG A 14 26.32 54.85 31.58
C ARG A 14 27.63 54.26 31.05
N LYS A 15 28.22 55.03 30.12
CA LYS A 15 29.57 54.94 29.50
C LYS A 15 30.70 55.39 30.44
N LYS A 16 31.95 54.98 30.14
CA LYS A 16 33.23 55.72 30.36
C LYS A 16 34.14 55.40 29.14
N LYS A 17 34.53 56.34 28.24
CA LYS A 17 35.39 57.56 28.27
C LYS A 17 36.90 57.28 28.00
N GLN A 18 37.30 57.42 26.72
CA GLN A 18 38.35 58.25 26.07
C GLN A 18 39.61 58.76 26.85
N PRO A 19 40.77 59.01 26.18
CA PRO A 19 40.98 60.30 25.46
C PRO A 19 41.83 60.28 24.16
N ALA A 20 41.75 61.43 23.45
CA ALA A 20 42.42 61.88 22.19
C ALA A 20 43.82 62.53 22.48
N PRO A 21 44.57 63.29 21.61
CA PRO A 21 44.17 64.01 20.37
C PRO A 21 45.24 64.27 19.24
N LYS A 22 44.81 65.07 18.22
CA LYS A 22 45.54 65.88 17.19
C LYS A 22 46.00 65.13 15.92
N ARG A 23 45.93 65.65 14.68
CA ARG A 23 45.84 67.02 14.13
C ARG A 23 45.34 66.96 12.67
N SER A 24 44.82 68.09 12.19
CA SER A 24 44.32 68.39 10.84
C SER A 24 45.35 68.33 9.70
N ALA A 25 44.90 67.94 8.49
CA ALA A 25 44.81 68.80 7.29
C ALA A 25 45.04 68.07 5.95
N ALA A 26 44.16 68.39 4.99
CA ALA A 26 44.37 68.57 3.55
C ALA A 26 44.68 67.38 2.59
N LYS A 27 43.62 67.04 1.84
CA LYS A 27 43.49 67.10 0.36
C LYS A 27 44.38 66.23 -0.56
N ALA A 28 43.64 65.40 -1.32
CA ALA A 28 43.75 65.12 -2.76
C ALA A 28 44.54 63.89 -3.27
N ARG A 29 43.77 63.04 -3.98
CA ARG A 29 44.10 62.15 -5.11
C ARG A 29 45.04 60.96 -4.87
N ARG A 30 44.46 59.75 -4.96
CA ARG A 30 44.85 58.63 -5.86
C ARG A 30 44.22 57.34 -5.34
N PHE A 31 43.59 56.54 -6.20
CA PHE A 31 43.38 55.12 -5.93
C PHE A 31 43.63 54.31 -7.21
N LEU A 32 44.81 53.69 -7.23
CA LEU A 32 45.06 52.38 -7.83
C LEU A 32 45.79 51.59 -6.73
N ALA A 33 45.36 50.35 -6.56
CA ALA A 33 45.76 49.34 -5.55
C ALA A 33 47.26 48.95 -5.66
N PRO A 34 47.81 47.87 -5.04
CA PRO A 34 47.28 46.82 -4.14
C PRO A 34 48.29 46.41 -3.00
N LEU A 35 48.19 45.16 -2.48
CA LEU A 35 49.18 44.33 -1.70
C LEU A 35 48.88 44.19 -0.19
N ILE A 36 49.13 43.10 0.58
CA ILE A 36 49.81 41.76 0.50
C ILE A 36 49.44 41.01 1.82
N ALA A 37 49.21 39.69 1.91
CA ALA A 37 50.17 38.59 2.27
C ALA A 37 49.35 37.26 2.33
N VAL A 38 49.65 36.12 1.68
CA VAL A 38 50.81 35.17 1.67
C VAL A 38 51.12 34.59 3.07
N GLY A 39 51.07 33.29 3.40
CA GLY A 39 50.77 32.05 2.66
C GLY A 39 51.07 30.78 3.50
N ARG A 40 50.51 29.61 3.10
CA ARG A 40 51.06 28.22 3.05
C ARG A 40 49.90 27.20 2.87
N LEU A 41 49.68 26.63 1.68
CA LEU A 41 50.07 25.27 1.20
C LEU A 41 49.77 24.11 2.19
N ALA A 42 49.11 22.98 1.89
CA ALA A 42 48.66 22.38 0.62
C ALA A 42 47.71 21.16 0.86
N ARG A 43 46.96 20.80 -0.20
CA ARG A 43 46.39 19.48 -0.65
C ARG A 43 44.90 19.12 -0.41
N ARG A 44 44.26 18.92 -1.59
CA ARG A 44 43.12 18.05 -2.02
C ARG A 44 41.68 18.51 -1.65
N HIS A 45 40.88 19.03 -2.60
CA HIS A 45 39.99 18.33 -3.59
C HIS A 45 38.85 17.57 -2.88
N ILE A 46 37.53 17.79 -3.06
CA ILE A 46 36.62 18.21 -4.16
C ILE A 46 35.29 18.69 -3.52
N PHE A 47 34.59 19.69 -4.08
CA PHE A 47 33.12 19.91 -4.04
C PHE A 47 32.80 21.21 -4.83
N ILE A 48 32.42 21.14 -6.12
CA ILE A 48 31.06 21.23 -6.71
C ILE A 48 30.31 22.54 -6.41
N THR A 49 30.18 23.41 -7.43
CA THR A 49 28.96 24.17 -7.74
C THR A 49 28.80 24.30 -9.26
N GLY A 50 27.61 23.93 -9.74
CA GLY A 50 27.31 23.65 -11.14
C GLY A 50 26.88 24.87 -11.97
N THR A 51 27.38 24.87 -13.20
CA THR A 51 26.76 25.39 -14.43
C THR A 51 25.72 24.35 -14.88
N ILE A 52 24.63 24.70 -15.57
CA ILE A 52 24.57 24.80 -17.04
C ILE A 52 23.25 25.53 -17.41
N ALA A 53 23.38 26.63 -18.15
CA ALA A 53 22.31 27.20 -18.97
C ALA A 53 22.97 27.74 -20.24
N THR A 54 22.82 27.05 -21.37
CA THR A 54 23.07 27.57 -22.73
C THR A 54 22.56 26.58 -23.79
N GLY A 55 21.80 27.09 -24.76
CA GLY A 55 21.31 26.39 -25.97
C GLY A 55 19.86 25.92 -25.82
N LEU A 56 18.82 26.47 -26.46
CA LEU A 56 18.73 27.04 -27.81
C LEU A 56 17.66 28.16 -27.84
N ILE A 57 18.04 29.30 -28.40
CA ILE A 57 17.14 30.32 -28.95
C ILE A 57 17.24 30.19 -30.47
N VAL A 58 16.13 29.88 -31.14
CA VAL A 58 15.91 30.21 -32.57
C VAL A 58 14.47 30.71 -32.73
N LEU A 59 14.37 32.03 -32.88
CA LEU A 59 13.48 32.80 -33.76
C LEU A 59 12.05 32.28 -34.00
N ALA A 60 11.06 33.01 -33.48
CA ALA A 60 10.09 33.72 -34.31
C ALA A 60 9.20 34.67 -33.47
N VAL A 61 9.39 35.96 -33.68
CA VAL A 61 8.49 37.05 -33.26
C VAL A 61 7.90 37.61 -34.56
N TRP A 62 6.57 37.60 -34.64
CA TRP A 62 5.66 38.27 -35.59
C TRP A 62 5.41 37.62 -36.96
N SER A 63 4.28 36.91 -37.03
CA SER A 63 3.30 37.05 -38.12
C SER A 63 1.91 37.09 -37.48
N LEU A 64 1.29 38.27 -37.54
CA LEU A 64 -0.14 38.45 -37.32
C LEU A 64 -0.87 37.78 -38.49
N ALA A 65 -1.07 36.47 -38.39
CA ALA A 65 -2.04 35.76 -39.19
C ALA A 65 -3.03 35.17 -38.20
N MET A 66 -4.28 35.66 -38.23
CA MET A 66 -5.40 34.87 -37.75
C MET A 66 -5.53 33.65 -38.67
N THR A 67 -4.62 32.69 -38.53
CA THR A 67 -4.91 31.32 -38.94
C THR A 67 -5.88 30.83 -37.90
N THR A 68 -7.17 30.86 -38.24
CA THR A 68 -8.16 30.06 -37.54
C THR A 68 -7.75 28.60 -37.76
N THR A 69 -6.87 28.08 -36.91
CA THR A 69 -6.57 26.64 -36.87
C THR A 69 -7.90 25.93 -36.67
N ALA A 70 -8.13 24.88 -37.48
CA ALA A 70 -9.31 24.07 -37.29
C ALA A 70 -9.35 23.59 -35.82
N PRO A 71 -10.52 23.60 -35.17
CA PRO A 71 -10.65 23.16 -33.79
C PRO A 71 -10.16 21.71 -33.66
N GLU A 72 -9.41 21.43 -32.60
CA GLU A 72 -8.94 20.08 -32.29
C GLU A 72 -10.14 19.17 -31.97
N MET A 73 -10.00 17.87 -32.25
CA MET A 73 -10.98 16.88 -31.83
C MET A 73 -10.81 16.60 -30.33
N GLY A 74 -11.89 16.62 -29.56
CA GLY A 74 -11.84 16.29 -28.15
C GLY A 74 -13.07 16.76 -27.37
N TYR A 75 -12.98 16.59 -26.05
CA TYR A 75 -14.09 16.74 -25.11
C TYR A 75 -14.03 18.05 -24.31
N GLU A 76 -13.42 19.08 -24.87
CA GLU A 76 -13.32 20.40 -24.25
C GLU A 76 -14.16 21.43 -25.00
N VAL A 77 -14.62 22.45 -24.28
CA VAL A 77 -15.30 23.59 -24.91
C VAL A 77 -14.36 24.26 -25.91
N GLY A 78 -14.82 24.41 -27.16
CA GLY A 78 -14.05 24.91 -28.29
C GLY A 78 -13.55 23.82 -29.23
N ASN A 79 -13.48 22.57 -28.77
CA ASN A 79 -13.08 21.42 -29.59
C ASN A 79 -14.24 20.90 -30.43
N ARG A 80 -13.91 20.28 -31.56
CA ARG A 80 -14.87 19.46 -32.30
C ARG A 80 -15.21 18.23 -31.46
N ALA A 81 -16.49 17.98 -31.28
CA ALA A 81 -16.97 16.81 -30.55
C ALA A 81 -16.51 15.52 -31.26
N PRO A 82 -16.14 14.46 -30.50
CA PRO A 82 -15.81 13.17 -31.05
C PRO A 82 -16.92 12.63 -31.97
N ASP A 83 -16.54 11.97 -33.06
CA ASP A 83 -17.51 11.32 -33.92
C ASP A 83 -18.02 10.03 -33.28
N PHE A 84 -19.31 9.72 -33.47
CA PHE A 84 -19.94 8.49 -33.01
C PHE A 84 -20.88 7.94 -34.11
N ASN A 85 -21.17 6.65 -34.02
CA ASN A 85 -22.19 5.97 -34.81
C ASN A 85 -22.86 4.91 -33.92
N LEU A 86 -24.10 5.18 -33.52
CA LEU A 86 -24.82 4.42 -32.50
C LEU A 86 -26.18 3.96 -33.03
N GLN A 87 -26.77 2.99 -32.33
CA GLN A 87 -28.14 2.56 -32.58
C GLN A 87 -29.05 3.09 -31.47
N THR A 88 -30.24 3.53 -31.83
CA THR A 88 -31.27 3.96 -30.86
C THR A 88 -31.99 2.77 -30.25
N ILE A 89 -32.68 2.99 -29.12
CA ILE A 89 -33.56 1.99 -28.50
C ILE A 89 -34.66 1.46 -29.43
N ASP A 90 -35.04 2.26 -30.45
CA ASP A 90 -36.01 1.89 -31.50
C ASP A 90 -35.35 1.22 -32.72
N GLY A 91 -34.04 0.96 -32.67
CA GLY A 91 -33.28 0.27 -33.71
C GLY A 91 -32.81 1.14 -34.88
N GLN A 92 -32.96 2.46 -34.81
CA GLN A 92 -32.48 3.38 -35.86
C GLN A 92 -31.00 3.73 -35.66
N ASN A 93 -30.26 3.91 -36.75
CA ASN A 93 -28.88 4.41 -36.66
C ASN A 93 -28.87 5.94 -36.49
N ILE A 94 -27.99 6.44 -35.64
CA ILE A 94 -27.71 7.86 -35.48
C ILE A 94 -26.20 8.09 -35.34
N SER A 95 -25.71 9.09 -36.06
CA SER A 95 -24.30 9.44 -36.14
C SER A 95 -24.05 10.90 -35.78
N SER A 96 -22.80 11.24 -35.48
CA SER A 96 -22.40 12.64 -35.26
C SER A 96 -22.67 13.53 -36.48
N SER A 97 -22.67 12.98 -37.70
CA SER A 97 -23.03 13.71 -38.92
C SER A 97 -24.50 14.12 -38.98
N ASP A 98 -25.40 13.36 -38.38
CA ASP A 98 -26.84 13.68 -38.37
C ASP A 98 -27.15 14.90 -37.50
N LEU A 99 -26.25 15.22 -36.55
CA LEU A 99 -26.35 16.42 -35.71
C LEU A 99 -25.83 17.67 -36.41
N ARG A 100 -25.01 17.54 -37.47
CA ARG A 100 -24.37 18.68 -38.14
C ARG A 100 -25.42 19.53 -38.86
N GLY A 101 -25.19 20.84 -38.91
CA GLY A 101 -26.15 21.82 -39.42
C GLY A 101 -27.20 22.27 -38.39
N ASN A 102 -27.31 21.59 -37.25
CA ASN A 102 -28.22 21.92 -36.16
C ASN A 102 -27.44 22.26 -34.89
N VAL A 103 -28.03 23.07 -34.01
CA VAL A 103 -27.56 23.14 -32.62
C VAL A 103 -27.98 21.83 -31.95
N ALA A 104 -27.08 21.15 -31.24
CA ALA A 104 -27.40 19.87 -30.62
C ALA A 104 -27.18 19.90 -29.10
N LEU A 105 -28.07 19.26 -28.36
CA LEU A 105 -27.95 18.93 -26.95
C LEU A 105 -27.84 17.41 -26.82
N ILE A 106 -26.67 16.94 -26.39
CA ILE A 106 -26.41 15.53 -26.08
C ILE A 106 -26.44 15.37 -24.56
N GLY A 107 -27.38 14.59 -24.05
CA GLY A 107 -27.44 14.19 -22.64
C GLY A 107 -26.88 12.79 -22.44
N PHE A 108 -25.79 12.68 -21.68
CA PHE A 108 -25.29 11.42 -21.17
C PHE A 108 -25.93 11.17 -19.81
N TRP A 109 -26.56 10.00 -19.65
CA TRP A 109 -27.22 9.61 -18.42
C TRP A 109 -27.13 8.09 -18.20
N SER A 110 -27.12 7.66 -16.93
CA SER A 110 -27.11 6.25 -16.54
C SER A 110 -28.40 5.86 -15.78
N PRO A 111 -29.52 5.59 -16.49
CA PRO A 111 -30.82 5.31 -15.86
C PRO A 111 -30.84 4.15 -14.87
N ALA A 112 -29.98 3.14 -15.01
CA ALA A 112 -29.94 2.01 -14.07
C ALA A 112 -29.42 2.42 -12.69
N GLU A 113 -28.68 3.52 -12.59
CA GLU A 113 -28.23 4.08 -11.31
C GLU A 113 -29.31 4.91 -10.60
N TRP A 114 -30.48 5.06 -11.21
CA TRP A 114 -31.55 5.89 -10.65
C TRP A 114 -32.51 5.06 -9.80
N ASP A 115 -32.59 5.37 -8.50
CA ASP A 115 -33.65 4.83 -7.66
C ASP A 115 -34.96 5.58 -7.94
N SER A 116 -35.93 4.88 -8.54
CA SER A 116 -37.24 5.46 -8.87
C SER A 116 -38.03 6.05 -7.70
N THR A 117 -37.66 5.72 -6.46
CA THR A 117 -38.30 6.25 -5.24
C THR A 117 -37.60 7.48 -4.67
N THR A 118 -36.30 7.66 -4.92
CA THR A 118 -35.48 8.72 -4.31
C THR A 118 -34.82 9.67 -5.34
N ASP A 119 -34.59 9.22 -6.57
CA ASP A 119 -33.96 9.97 -7.67
C ASP A 119 -34.97 10.53 -8.69
N TRP A 120 -36.13 10.98 -8.21
CA TRP A 120 -37.20 11.53 -9.07
C TRP A 120 -36.72 12.70 -9.94
N GLU A 121 -35.73 13.48 -9.48
CA GLU A 121 -35.13 14.60 -10.22
C GLU A 121 -34.44 14.13 -11.50
N LYS A 122 -33.79 12.95 -11.46
CA LYS A 122 -33.13 12.36 -12.63
C LYS A 122 -34.15 11.80 -13.61
N ILE A 123 -35.23 11.18 -13.12
CA ILE A 123 -36.37 10.77 -13.97
C ILE A 123 -37.04 11.98 -14.63
N TYR A 124 -37.14 13.11 -13.92
CA TYR A 124 -37.69 14.36 -14.44
C TYR A 124 -36.84 14.98 -15.57
N LEU A 125 -35.56 14.61 -15.68
CA LEU A 125 -34.70 15.07 -16.77
C LEU A 125 -35.26 14.71 -18.15
N ALA A 126 -35.86 13.53 -18.31
CA ALA A 126 -36.48 13.12 -19.57
C ALA A 126 -37.62 14.07 -19.97
N GLU A 127 -38.43 14.53 -19.01
CA GLU A 127 -39.48 15.51 -19.26
C GLU A 127 -38.91 16.88 -19.64
N GLN A 128 -37.81 17.32 -19.00
CA GLN A 128 -37.13 18.57 -19.35
C GLN A 128 -36.59 18.54 -20.78
N LEU A 129 -35.89 17.47 -21.15
CA LEU A 129 -35.36 17.27 -22.50
C LEU A 129 -36.49 17.20 -23.55
N GLN A 130 -37.60 16.55 -23.22
CA GLN A 130 -38.77 16.50 -24.11
C GLN A 130 -39.41 17.89 -24.30
N ARG A 131 -39.50 18.71 -23.23
CA ARG A 131 -39.99 20.09 -23.33
C ARG A 131 -39.08 20.95 -24.21
N ILE A 132 -37.77 20.76 -24.12
CA ILE A 132 -36.80 21.45 -24.97
C ILE A 132 -37.01 21.06 -26.43
N LYS A 133 -37.07 19.75 -26.70
CA LYS A 133 -37.33 19.23 -28.05
C LYS A 133 -38.58 19.88 -28.65
N GLN A 134 -39.68 19.93 -27.91
CA GLN A 134 -40.94 20.52 -28.38
C GLN A 134 -40.85 22.02 -28.61
N ARG A 135 -40.24 22.76 -27.66
CA ARG A 135 -40.15 24.22 -27.70
C ARG A 135 -39.20 24.74 -28.79
N TRP A 136 -38.22 23.93 -29.18
CA TRP A 136 -37.19 24.30 -30.14
C TRP A 136 -37.28 23.51 -31.47
N ALA A 137 -38.38 22.79 -31.69
CA ALA A 137 -38.59 21.98 -32.90
C ALA A 137 -38.53 22.81 -34.20
N ASP A 138 -38.97 24.07 -34.16
CA ASP A 138 -38.96 25.02 -35.28
C ASP A 138 -37.64 25.82 -35.39
N ARG A 139 -36.64 25.49 -34.57
CA ARG A 139 -35.42 26.29 -34.38
C ARG A 139 -34.13 25.53 -34.63
N GLU A 140 -34.19 24.40 -35.33
CA GLU A 140 -33.02 23.59 -35.70
C GLU A 140 -32.20 23.16 -34.48
N VAL A 141 -32.89 22.83 -33.37
CA VAL A 141 -32.27 22.23 -32.18
C VAL A 141 -32.59 20.74 -32.14
N MET A 142 -31.53 19.93 -32.09
CA MET A 142 -31.63 18.49 -31.89
C MET A 142 -31.35 18.14 -30.43
N VAL A 143 -32.18 17.25 -29.88
CA VAL A 143 -31.95 16.65 -28.56
C VAL A 143 -31.66 15.18 -28.79
N LEU A 144 -30.57 14.70 -28.21
CA LEU A 144 -30.13 13.31 -28.22
C LEU A 144 -29.81 12.92 -26.78
N ALA A 145 -30.22 11.73 -26.36
CA ALA A 145 -29.69 11.13 -25.16
C ALA A 145 -28.85 9.90 -25.50
N ILE A 146 -27.78 9.68 -24.74
CA ILE A 146 -26.89 8.53 -24.87
C ILE A 146 -26.85 7.82 -23.52
N VAL A 147 -27.21 6.53 -23.51
CA VAL A 147 -27.23 5.65 -22.32
C VAL A 147 -26.25 4.50 -22.49
N PRO A 148 -25.72 3.93 -21.39
CA PRO A 148 -25.09 2.61 -21.47
C PRO A 148 -26.03 1.59 -22.10
N GLU A 149 -25.52 0.69 -22.93
CA GLU A 149 -26.35 -0.38 -23.54
C GLU A 149 -27.05 -1.25 -22.48
N ALA A 150 -26.37 -1.50 -21.35
CA ALA A 150 -26.94 -2.22 -20.21
C ALA A 150 -28.22 -1.57 -19.63
N ASP A 151 -28.42 -0.28 -19.88
CA ASP A 151 -29.53 0.50 -19.35
C ASP A 151 -30.72 0.59 -20.33
N GLN A 152 -30.67 -0.12 -21.46
CA GLN A 152 -31.70 -0.06 -22.52
C GLN A 152 -33.12 -0.24 -21.98
N GLU A 153 -33.35 -1.25 -21.13
CA GLU A 153 -34.70 -1.55 -20.60
C GLU A 153 -35.23 -0.38 -19.75
N MET A 154 -34.40 0.16 -18.87
CA MET A 154 -34.76 1.30 -18.03
C MET A 154 -34.97 2.56 -18.87
N ALA A 155 -34.11 2.80 -19.86
CA ALA A 155 -34.26 3.91 -20.80
C ALA A 155 -35.58 3.83 -21.57
N GLN A 156 -35.97 2.65 -22.05
CA GLN A 156 -37.25 2.41 -22.74
C GLN A 156 -38.45 2.69 -21.82
N LYS A 157 -38.36 2.25 -20.56
CA LYS A 157 -39.38 2.51 -19.55
C LYS A 157 -39.55 4.01 -19.31
N VAL A 158 -38.46 4.72 -19.02
CA VAL A 158 -38.48 6.18 -18.79
C VAL A 158 -39.02 6.91 -20.01
N ALA A 159 -38.61 6.52 -21.22
CA ALA A 159 -39.10 7.12 -22.44
C ALA A 159 -40.61 6.96 -22.61
N THR A 160 -41.14 5.76 -22.34
CA THR A 160 -42.57 5.44 -22.44
C THR A 160 -43.38 6.19 -21.37
N GLU A 161 -42.95 6.14 -20.11
CA GLU A 161 -43.66 6.76 -18.98
C GLU A 161 -43.68 8.30 -19.08
N LYS A 162 -42.61 8.90 -19.61
CA LYS A 162 -42.46 10.37 -19.71
C LYS A 162 -42.82 10.95 -21.07
N GLY A 163 -43.21 10.11 -22.03
CA GLY A 163 -43.52 10.53 -23.39
C GLY A 163 -42.32 11.18 -24.10
N ALA A 164 -41.10 10.69 -23.82
CA ALA A 164 -39.91 11.15 -24.50
C ALA A 164 -39.92 10.65 -25.94
N THR A 165 -39.65 11.55 -26.88
CA THR A 165 -39.69 11.27 -28.33
C THR A 165 -38.38 11.63 -29.02
N PHE A 166 -37.41 12.20 -28.29
CA PHE A 166 -36.07 12.42 -28.83
C PHE A 166 -35.34 11.08 -28.98
N PRO A 167 -34.38 10.95 -29.92
CA PRO A 167 -33.56 9.76 -30.03
C PRO A 167 -32.82 9.46 -28.73
N ILE A 168 -32.87 8.20 -28.29
CA ILE A 168 -32.07 7.67 -27.18
C ILE A 168 -31.16 6.60 -27.78
N ALA A 169 -29.87 6.87 -27.82
CA ALA A 169 -28.84 6.00 -28.39
C ALA A 169 -28.17 5.15 -27.31
N LEU A 170 -27.82 3.92 -27.68
CA LEU A 170 -27.15 2.93 -26.84
C LEU A 170 -25.62 3.03 -27.04
N ASP A 171 -24.89 3.18 -25.94
CA ASP A 171 -23.44 3.29 -25.91
C ASP A 171 -22.81 1.96 -25.48
N LEU A 172 -22.39 1.19 -26.49
CA LEU A 172 -21.73 -0.09 -26.29
C LEU A 172 -20.41 0.12 -25.53
N ALA A 173 -20.27 -0.56 -24.40
CA ALA A 173 -19.11 -0.45 -23.51
C ALA A 173 -18.77 0.99 -23.06
N GLN A 174 -19.72 1.91 -23.11
CA GLN A 174 -19.55 3.33 -22.74
C GLN A 174 -18.45 4.06 -23.55
N ALA A 175 -18.16 3.60 -24.76
CA ALA A 175 -17.08 4.13 -25.59
C ALA A 175 -17.31 5.59 -26.01
N THR A 176 -18.57 5.97 -26.25
CA THR A 176 -18.92 7.34 -26.65
C THR A 176 -18.80 8.27 -25.46
N ALA A 177 -19.39 7.94 -24.32
CA ALA A 177 -19.22 8.68 -23.07
C ALA A 177 -17.73 8.89 -22.76
N ALA A 178 -16.90 7.87 -23.01
CA ALA A 178 -15.47 7.97 -22.86
C ALA A 178 -14.77 8.93 -23.80
N SER A 179 -15.09 8.87 -25.08
CA SER A 179 -14.54 9.83 -26.05
C SER A 179 -14.93 11.28 -25.71
N TYR A 180 -16.10 11.46 -25.08
CA TYR A 180 -16.61 12.75 -24.59
C TYR A 180 -16.12 13.11 -23.18
N GLY A 181 -15.25 12.31 -22.56
CA GLY A 181 -14.69 12.57 -21.23
C GLY A 181 -15.75 12.73 -20.13
N VAL A 182 -16.84 11.97 -20.23
CA VAL A 182 -17.95 12.01 -19.27
C VAL A 182 -17.56 11.21 -18.04
N ILE A 183 -17.35 11.91 -16.93
CA ILE A 183 -16.96 11.33 -15.63
C ILE A 183 -17.93 11.72 -14.50
N TYR A 184 -19.08 12.30 -14.84
CA TYR A 184 -20.11 12.74 -13.90
C TYR A 184 -21.49 12.46 -14.49
N ASP A 185 -22.36 11.77 -13.74
CA ASP A 185 -23.74 11.47 -14.16
C ASP A 185 -24.77 12.45 -13.55
N PRO A 186 -25.72 12.97 -14.34
CA PRO A 186 -25.71 13.04 -15.81
C PRO A 186 -24.72 14.11 -16.33
N THR A 187 -24.43 14.15 -17.64
CA THR A 187 -23.66 15.25 -18.25
C THR A 187 -24.29 15.70 -19.57
N HIS A 188 -24.39 17.01 -19.77
CA HIS A 188 -25.01 17.60 -20.95
C HIS A 188 -23.99 18.35 -21.80
N VAL A 189 -23.82 17.95 -23.05
CA VAL A 189 -22.90 18.55 -24.00
C VAL A 189 -23.69 19.30 -25.07
N PHE A 190 -23.36 20.58 -25.26
CA PHE A 190 -24.03 21.44 -26.21
C PHE A 190 -23.11 21.73 -27.39
N LEU A 191 -23.60 21.45 -28.60
CA LEU A 191 -22.87 21.60 -29.86
C LEU A 191 -23.48 22.71 -30.71
N ASP A 192 -22.63 23.45 -31.43
CA ASP A 192 -23.09 24.34 -32.50
C ASP A 192 -23.31 23.60 -33.82
N GLU A 193 -23.75 24.32 -34.86
CA GLU A 193 -24.06 23.75 -36.18
C GLU A 193 -22.87 23.08 -36.89
N LYS A 194 -21.63 23.31 -36.41
CA LYS A 194 -20.40 22.73 -36.95
C LYS A 194 -19.93 21.50 -36.16
N GLY A 195 -20.65 21.12 -35.10
CA GLY A 195 -20.28 20.07 -34.17
C GLY A 195 -19.21 20.49 -33.16
N ILE A 196 -19.06 21.79 -32.89
CA ILE A 196 -18.11 22.29 -31.89
C ILE A 196 -18.78 22.36 -30.53
N ILE A 197 -18.11 21.84 -29.50
CA ILE A 197 -18.58 21.90 -28.12
C ILE A 197 -18.58 23.37 -27.67
N ARG A 198 -19.74 23.87 -27.26
CA ARG A 198 -19.92 25.24 -26.75
C ARG A 198 -20.20 25.30 -25.26
N ALA A 199 -20.71 24.21 -24.68
CA ALA A 199 -20.91 24.09 -23.24
C ALA A 199 -20.90 22.62 -22.82
N ILE A 200 -20.47 22.36 -21.59
CA ILE A 200 -20.59 21.07 -20.92
C ILE A 200 -21.14 21.33 -19.52
N LEU A 201 -22.28 20.74 -19.17
CA LEU A 201 -22.99 20.95 -17.92
C LEU A 201 -23.22 19.60 -17.19
N PRO A 202 -22.38 19.24 -16.21
CA PRO A 202 -22.57 18.06 -15.37
C PRO A 202 -23.69 18.21 -14.35
N GLY A 203 -24.39 17.14 -14.04
CA GLY A 203 -25.56 17.14 -13.18
C GLY A 203 -26.80 17.66 -13.90
N LEU A 204 -27.86 17.78 -13.10
CA LEU A 204 -29.16 18.24 -13.56
C LEU A 204 -29.13 19.74 -13.87
N PHE A 205 -30.11 20.17 -14.65
CA PHE A 205 -30.34 21.58 -14.89
C PHE A 205 -31.04 22.21 -13.69
N GLN A 206 -30.59 23.38 -13.28
CA GLN A 206 -31.16 24.11 -12.15
C GLN A 206 -32.50 24.75 -12.50
N SER A 207 -32.71 25.06 -13.78
CA SER A 207 -33.98 25.57 -14.30
C SER A 207 -34.06 25.41 -15.81
N GLN A 208 -35.28 25.48 -16.35
CA GLN A 208 -35.50 25.56 -17.80
C GLN A 208 -34.75 26.75 -18.43
N TYR A 209 -34.62 27.87 -17.71
CA TYR A 209 -33.93 29.07 -18.18
C TYR A 209 -32.44 28.84 -18.44
N GLU A 210 -31.78 28.04 -17.60
CA GLU A 210 -30.35 27.71 -17.77
C GLU A 210 -30.07 27.12 -19.15
N ILE A 211 -30.91 26.17 -19.56
CA ILE A 211 -30.76 25.43 -20.81
C ILE A 211 -31.07 26.32 -22.00
N GLU A 212 -32.16 27.10 -21.90
CA GLU A 212 -32.60 28.01 -22.95
C GLU A 212 -31.62 29.15 -23.18
N ALA A 213 -30.98 29.66 -22.12
CA ALA A 213 -29.93 30.66 -22.24
C ALA A 213 -28.74 30.10 -23.01
N VAL A 214 -28.29 28.87 -22.71
CA VAL A 214 -27.19 28.22 -23.46
C VAL A 214 -27.57 28.03 -24.93
N LEU A 215 -28.72 27.42 -25.21
CA LEU A 215 -29.18 27.17 -26.59
C LEU A 215 -29.35 28.47 -27.39
N SER A 216 -29.96 29.50 -26.79
CA SER A 216 -30.13 30.81 -27.40
C SER A 216 -28.77 31.45 -27.74
N ASN A 217 -27.82 31.43 -26.80
CA ASN A 217 -26.49 31.98 -27.00
C ASN A 217 -25.74 31.27 -28.13
N ILE A 218 -25.77 29.93 -28.17
CA ILE A 218 -25.14 29.15 -29.24
C ILE A 218 -25.73 29.51 -30.60
N ARG A 219 -27.07 29.49 -30.72
CA ARG A 219 -27.77 29.78 -31.97
C ARG A 219 -27.50 31.20 -32.46
N ASN A 220 -27.44 32.17 -31.55
CA ASN A 220 -27.14 33.56 -31.87
C ASN A 220 -25.62 33.83 -32.05
N LYS A 221 -24.78 32.79 -32.00
CA LYS A 221 -23.31 32.88 -32.11
C LYS A 221 -22.69 33.80 -31.07
N GLN A 222 -23.32 33.86 -29.90
CA GLN A 222 -22.87 34.61 -28.73
C GLN A 222 -22.01 33.71 -27.84
N LYS A 223 -21.18 34.34 -27.01
CA LYS A 223 -20.44 33.62 -25.97
C LYS A 223 -21.44 32.95 -25.04
N VAL A 224 -21.27 31.65 -24.82
CA VAL A 224 -22.10 30.93 -23.86
C VAL A 224 -21.73 31.39 -22.45
N GLU A 225 -22.66 32.07 -21.80
CA GLU A 225 -22.59 32.36 -20.37
C GLU A 225 -23.48 31.36 -19.63
N SER A 226 -22.90 30.69 -18.63
CA SER A 226 -23.63 29.83 -17.71
C SER A 226 -23.88 30.56 -16.40
N THR A 227 -25.01 30.27 -15.77
CA THR A 227 -25.26 30.74 -14.41
C THR A 227 -24.28 30.10 -13.41
N ARG A 228 -23.71 28.93 -13.71
CA ARG A 228 -22.72 28.17 -12.91
C ARG A 228 -21.42 28.94 -12.64
N PRO A 229 -20.63 28.55 -11.61
CA PRO A 229 -19.34 29.20 -11.36
C PRO A 229 -18.38 28.92 -12.53
N ALA A 230 -17.70 29.93 -13.05
CA ALA A 230 -16.64 29.74 -14.05
C ALA A 230 -15.31 29.49 -13.35
N ILE A 231 -14.63 28.38 -13.68
CA ILE A 231 -13.32 28.01 -13.13
C ILE A 231 -12.21 28.63 -13.97
N SER A 232 -11.20 29.21 -13.30
CA SER A 232 -10.05 29.87 -13.94
C SER A 232 -8.78 29.75 -13.08
N ASP A 233 -7.65 30.22 -13.61
CA ASP A 233 -6.37 30.33 -12.88
C ASP A 233 -5.88 29.05 -12.22
N MET A 234 -6.09 27.90 -12.86
CA MET A 234 -5.61 26.60 -12.37
C MET A 234 -4.09 26.54 -12.32
N GLN A 235 -3.56 26.14 -11.17
CA GLN A 235 -2.14 25.88 -10.94
C GLN A 235 -1.97 24.61 -10.11
N VAL A 236 -0.93 23.83 -10.41
CA VAL A 236 -0.50 22.70 -9.57
C VAL A 236 0.85 23.04 -8.97
N THR A 237 0.94 23.03 -7.64
CA THR A 237 2.14 23.35 -6.88
C THR A 237 2.41 22.26 -5.83
N MET A 238 3.50 22.41 -5.06
CA MET A 238 3.90 21.49 -4.00
C MET A 238 3.90 20.00 -4.39
N ILE A 239 4.26 19.70 -5.65
CA ILE A 239 4.34 18.34 -6.17
C ILE A 239 5.48 17.62 -5.45
N THR A 240 5.16 16.47 -4.85
CA THR A 240 6.12 15.49 -4.34
C THR A 240 5.90 14.16 -5.06
N ASP A 241 6.61 13.12 -4.62
CA ASP A 241 6.37 11.72 -4.94
C ASP A 241 4.95 11.21 -4.60
N LYS A 242 4.33 11.72 -3.53
CA LYS A 242 3.06 11.21 -2.98
C LYS A 242 1.92 12.22 -2.91
N ARG A 243 2.18 13.50 -3.22
CA ARG A 243 1.16 14.55 -3.14
C ARG A 243 1.35 15.66 -4.16
N ALA A 244 0.28 16.43 -4.38
CA ALA A 244 0.31 17.72 -5.07
C ALA A 244 -0.77 18.64 -4.48
N GLU A 245 -0.65 19.95 -4.70
CA GLU A 245 -1.71 20.91 -4.39
C GLU A 245 -2.21 21.56 -5.67
N ALA A 246 -3.52 21.48 -5.92
CA ALA A 246 -4.15 22.19 -7.02
C ALA A 246 -4.93 23.39 -6.50
N SER A 247 -4.63 24.56 -7.05
CA SER A 247 -5.26 25.83 -6.67
C SER A 247 -5.90 26.48 -7.90
N PHE A 248 -7.09 27.06 -7.72
CA PHE A 248 -7.83 27.72 -8.80
C PHE A 248 -8.81 28.77 -8.26
N ALA A 249 -9.33 29.61 -9.16
CA ALA A 249 -10.31 30.63 -8.84
C ALA A 249 -11.67 30.32 -9.47
N THR A 250 -12.73 30.81 -8.84
CA THR A 250 -14.08 30.87 -9.42
C THR A 250 -14.57 32.32 -9.47
N ASP A 251 -15.31 32.66 -10.52
CA ASP A 251 -15.90 34.01 -10.70
C ASP A 251 -16.97 34.35 -9.64
N LYS A 252 -17.50 33.34 -8.97
CA LYS A 252 -18.54 33.43 -7.95
C LYS A 252 -18.22 32.45 -6.80
N PRO A 253 -18.73 32.68 -5.57
CA PRO A 253 -18.53 31.76 -4.46
C PRO A 253 -19.08 30.37 -4.76
N ALA A 254 -18.27 29.33 -4.56
CA ALA A 254 -18.65 27.95 -4.84
C ALA A 254 -18.03 27.00 -3.80
N THR A 255 -18.62 25.83 -3.58
CA THR A 255 -17.88 24.67 -3.08
C THR A 255 -17.19 24.00 -4.27
N SER A 256 -16.12 23.23 -4.01
CA SER A 256 -15.35 22.61 -5.07
C SER A 256 -14.75 21.27 -4.67
N TRP A 257 -14.38 20.48 -5.67
CA TRP A 257 -13.65 19.23 -5.53
C TRP A 257 -12.90 18.93 -6.83
N LEU A 258 -12.01 17.94 -6.80
CA LEU A 258 -11.31 17.43 -7.96
C LEU A 258 -11.73 15.99 -8.23
N MET A 259 -11.76 15.61 -9.50
CA MET A 259 -11.74 14.21 -9.91
C MET A 259 -10.41 13.94 -10.60
N ILE A 260 -9.69 12.92 -10.12
CA ILE A 260 -8.32 12.60 -10.53
C ILE A 260 -8.20 11.11 -10.88
N ALA A 261 -7.44 10.81 -11.94
CA ALA A 261 -7.07 9.45 -12.33
C ALA A 261 -5.62 9.44 -12.80
N ARG A 262 -5.00 8.26 -12.85
CA ARG A 262 -3.73 8.09 -13.55
C ARG A 262 -3.92 8.45 -15.03
N ALA A 263 -2.89 8.98 -15.68
CA ALA A 263 -3.01 9.46 -17.05
C ALA A 263 -3.22 8.34 -18.08
N ASP A 264 -2.86 7.10 -17.72
CA ASP A 264 -3.07 5.85 -18.46
C ASP A 264 -4.49 5.26 -18.26
N ALA A 265 -5.28 5.78 -17.32
CA ALA A 265 -6.69 5.42 -17.17
C ALA A 265 -7.52 5.87 -18.37
N ASN A 266 -8.55 5.08 -18.70
CA ASN A 266 -9.51 5.45 -19.73
C ASN A 266 -10.26 6.74 -19.31
N PRO A 267 -10.22 7.84 -20.09
CA PRO A 267 -10.86 9.10 -19.73
C PRO A 267 -12.39 9.03 -19.52
N GLY A 268 -13.04 7.97 -19.97
CA GLY A 268 -14.46 7.72 -19.76
C GLY A 268 -14.85 6.72 -18.71
N ASP A 269 -13.87 6.04 -18.13
CA ASP A 269 -14.16 5.14 -17.06
C ASP A 269 -14.29 5.97 -15.79
N ALA A 270 -15.52 6.42 -15.49
CA ALA A 270 -15.80 7.20 -14.29
C ALA A 270 -15.33 6.48 -13.00
N SER A 271 -15.28 5.14 -13.01
CA SER A 271 -14.79 4.35 -11.87
C SER A 271 -13.27 4.43 -11.68
N ALA A 272 -12.53 4.80 -12.72
CA ALA A 272 -11.08 5.03 -12.64
C ALA A 272 -10.72 6.40 -12.01
N PHE A 273 -11.70 7.28 -11.84
CA PHE A 273 -11.51 8.58 -11.20
C PHE A 273 -11.83 8.53 -9.71
N ALA A 274 -10.88 8.97 -8.89
CA ALA A 274 -11.11 9.27 -7.49
C ALA A 274 -11.58 10.71 -7.33
N ALA A 275 -12.63 10.93 -6.53
CA ALA A 275 -13.08 12.26 -6.15
C ALA A 275 -12.44 12.69 -4.82
N THR A 276 -11.92 13.92 -4.76
CA THR A 276 -11.55 14.51 -3.46
C THR A 276 -12.81 14.86 -2.67
N PRO A 277 -12.73 14.98 -1.33
CA PRO A 277 -13.82 15.52 -0.54
C PRO A 277 -14.25 16.90 -1.05
N LEU A 278 -15.56 17.18 -0.98
CA LEU A 278 -16.12 18.50 -1.24
C LEU A 278 -15.61 19.50 -0.19
N THR A 279 -15.20 20.69 -0.61
CA THR A 279 -14.81 21.76 0.32
C THR A 279 -15.99 22.19 1.19
N GLU A 280 -15.77 22.34 2.49
CA GLU A 280 -16.82 22.71 3.45
C GLU A 280 -17.35 24.14 3.27
N ALA A 281 -16.49 25.07 2.86
CA ALA A 281 -16.82 26.49 2.74
C ALA A 281 -16.93 26.93 1.28
N SER A 282 -17.93 27.77 1.00
CA SER A 282 -18.06 28.44 -0.28
C SER A 282 -17.03 29.57 -0.40
N ALA A 283 -16.23 29.58 -1.47
CA ALA A 283 -15.16 30.55 -1.71
C ALA A 283 -15.00 30.88 -3.21
N THR A 284 -14.26 31.94 -3.52
CA THR A 284 -13.84 32.30 -4.89
C THR A 284 -12.40 31.87 -5.20
N THR A 285 -11.68 31.34 -4.21
CA THR A 285 -10.33 30.79 -4.35
C THR A 285 -10.29 29.46 -3.64
N HIS A 286 -9.77 28.46 -4.32
CA HIS A 286 -9.79 27.06 -3.91
C HIS A 286 -8.37 26.54 -3.88
N SER A 287 -8.06 25.72 -2.87
CA SER A 287 -6.80 24.97 -2.80
C SER A 287 -7.12 23.59 -2.25
N ILE A 288 -6.82 22.56 -3.03
CA ILE A 288 -7.16 21.17 -2.73
C ILE A 288 -5.89 20.32 -2.78
N THR A 289 -5.63 19.61 -1.69
CA THR A 289 -4.52 18.67 -1.58
C THR A 289 -4.90 17.33 -2.19
N LEU A 290 -4.08 16.86 -3.13
CA LEU A 290 -4.09 15.51 -3.68
C LEU A 290 -3.05 14.70 -2.90
N ALA A 291 -3.44 13.59 -2.27
CA ALA A 291 -2.58 12.76 -1.43
C ALA A 291 -2.65 11.29 -1.86
N ASN A 292 -1.76 10.45 -1.31
CA ASN A 292 -1.66 9.02 -1.60
C ASN A 292 -1.44 8.73 -3.09
N LEU A 293 -0.65 9.56 -3.75
CA LEU A 293 -0.27 9.38 -5.15
C LEU A 293 0.90 8.40 -5.25
N GLU A 294 0.98 7.71 -6.38
CA GLU A 294 2.15 6.92 -6.77
C GLU A 294 3.26 7.85 -7.27
N SER A 295 4.51 7.50 -6.99
CA SER A 295 5.69 8.21 -7.48
C SER A 295 5.90 8.00 -8.98
N GLU A 296 6.61 8.91 -9.63
CA GLU A 296 6.89 8.92 -11.09
C GLU A 296 5.66 8.71 -11.98
N THR A 297 4.48 9.07 -11.48
CA THR A 297 3.21 8.76 -12.13
C THR A 297 2.57 10.05 -12.63
N THR A 298 2.24 10.07 -13.92
CA THR A 298 1.46 11.17 -14.50
C THR A 298 -0.01 10.98 -14.16
N TYR A 299 -0.63 12.01 -13.61
CA TYR A 299 -2.05 12.08 -13.31
C TYR A 299 -2.76 13.08 -14.23
N ARG A 300 -4.03 12.79 -14.51
CA ARG A 300 -4.98 13.70 -15.16
C ARG A 300 -6.09 14.05 -14.17
N PHE A 301 -6.57 15.28 -14.18
CA PHE A 301 -7.65 15.69 -13.30
C PHE A 301 -8.51 16.82 -13.87
N ARG A 302 -9.72 16.96 -13.32
CA ARG A 302 -10.63 18.08 -13.55
C ARG A 302 -11.10 18.63 -12.21
N ALA A 303 -11.12 19.95 -12.10
CA ALA A 303 -11.81 20.63 -11.02
C ALA A 303 -13.30 20.81 -11.34
N PHE A 304 -14.12 20.67 -10.31
CA PHE A 304 -15.55 20.88 -10.31
C PHE A 304 -15.90 21.95 -9.27
N ALA A 305 -16.88 22.81 -9.59
CA ALA A 305 -17.33 23.85 -8.68
C ALA A 305 -18.86 23.99 -8.73
N SER A 306 -19.50 24.09 -7.56
CA SER A 306 -20.95 24.28 -7.46
C SER A 306 -21.31 25.39 -6.48
N PHE A 307 -22.41 26.11 -6.75
CA PHE A 307 -23.02 26.98 -5.73
C PHE A 307 -23.70 26.20 -4.62
N ASN A 308 -24.09 24.96 -4.91
CA ASN A 308 -24.80 24.14 -3.97
C ASN A 308 -23.81 23.54 -2.99
N THR A 309 -24.11 23.65 -1.70
CA THR A 309 -23.27 23.10 -0.63
C THR A 309 -23.23 21.57 -0.65
N ASP A 310 -24.11 20.91 -1.39
CA ASP A 310 -24.14 19.47 -1.63
C ASP A 310 -23.31 19.03 -2.85
N GLY A 311 -22.70 19.98 -3.58
CA GLY A 311 -21.90 19.70 -4.77
C GLY A 311 -22.72 19.39 -6.03
N LYS A 312 -24.05 19.37 -5.98
CA LYS A 312 -24.86 19.05 -7.17
C LYS A 312 -24.76 20.12 -8.25
N ASN A 313 -24.93 19.72 -9.51
CA ASN A 313 -25.02 20.58 -10.70
C ASN A 313 -23.79 21.49 -10.89
N PRO A 314 -22.56 20.95 -10.85
CA PRO A 314 -21.35 21.74 -10.90
C PRO A 314 -21.05 22.29 -12.31
N SER A 315 -20.16 23.26 -12.40
CA SER A 315 -19.33 23.45 -13.59
C SER A 315 -18.10 22.54 -13.53
N LEU A 316 -17.47 22.30 -14.67
CA LEU A 316 -16.17 21.66 -14.73
C LEU A 316 -15.14 22.55 -15.42
N SER A 317 -13.88 22.31 -15.11
CA SER A 317 -12.75 22.87 -15.82
C SER A 317 -12.34 22.00 -17.02
N ARG A 318 -11.45 22.54 -17.87
CA ARG A 318 -10.69 21.72 -18.81
C ARG A 318 -9.85 20.68 -18.07
N GLU A 319 -9.28 19.72 -18.79
CA GLU A 319 -8.39 18.76 -18.17
C GLU A 319 -7.00 19.34 -17.90
N TYR A 320 -6.41 18.92 -16.78
CA TYR A 320 -5.04 19.26 -16.41
C TYR A 320 -4.26 17.99 -16.10
N THR A 321 -2.94 18.05 -16.28
CA THR A 321 -2.03 16.96 -15.93
C THR A 321 -0.87 17.46 -15.09
N PHE A 322 -0.32 16.56 -14.27
CA PHE A 322 0.94 16.75 -13.57
C PHE A 322 1.61 15.38 -13.38
N THR A 323 2.91 15.35 -13.08
CA THR A 323 3.64 14.11 -12.80
C THR A 323 4.26 14.23 -11.42
N THR A 324 4.04 13.23 -10.56
CA THR A 324 4.68 13.15 -9.24
C THR A 324 6.19 12.99 -9.39
N LEU A 325 6.92 13.37 -8.34
CA LEU A 325 8.37 13.21 -8.34
C LEU A 325 8.77 11.75 -8.16
N VAL A 326 10.04 11.46 -8.42
CA VAL A 326 10.64 10.17 -8.08
C VAL A 326 10.68 10.00 -6.56
N ASP A 327 10.35 8.80 -6.09
CA ASP A 327 10.57 8.46 -4.68
C ASP A 327 12.07 8.40 -4.43
N THR A 328 12.52 8.99 -3.32
CA THR A 328 13.94 8.98 -2.92
C THR A 328 14.10 8.64 -1.44
N SER A 329 12.99 8.41 -0.74
CA SER A 329 12.98 8.15 0.69
C SER A 329 12.87 6.65 0.95
N PRO A 330 13.70 6.09 1.85
CA PRO A 330 13.45 4.74 2.35
C PRO A 330 12.28 4.73 3.35
N PRO A 331 11.63 3.58 3.53
CA PRO A 331 10.51 3.43 4.47
C PRO A 331 10.95 3.68 5.90
N THR A 332 10.16 4.40 6.69
CA THR A 332 10.45 4.67 8.12
C THR A 332 9.96 3.54 9.02
N ILE A 333 10.88 2.76 9.59
CA ILE A 333 10.55 1.71 10.57
C ILE A 333 10.14 2.33 11.92
N SER A 334 9.01 1.89 12.46
CA SER A 334 8.43 2.36 13.73
C SER A 334 7.71 1.24 14.49
N ASN A 335 7.29 1.52 15.73
CA ASN A 335 6.50 0.61 16.58
C ASN A 335 7.08 -0.80 16.76
N VAL A 336 8.42 -0.92 16.78
CA VAL A 336 9.10 -2.22 16.92
C VAL A 336 8.81 -2.85 18.27
N LYS A 337 8.31 -4.09 18.26
CA LYS A 337 7.97 -4.89 19.43
C LYS A 337 8.49 -6.31 19.28
N ILE A 338 8.79 -6.93 20.41
CA ILE A 338 9.16 -8.34 20.50
C ILE A 338 8.05 -9.05 21.25
N VAL A 339 7.54 -10.12 20.66
CA VAL A 339 6.46 -10.95 21.18
C VAL A 339 6.85 -12.43 21.07
N ASP A 340 6.13 -13.29 21.78
CA ASP A 340 6.27 -14.76 21.71
C ASP A 340 7.71 -15.28 21.88
N VAL A 341 8.44 -14.70 22.83
CA VAL A 341 9.81 -15.12 23.13
C VAL A 341 9.80 -16.49 23.81
N THR A 342 10.44 -17.46 23.17
CA THR A 342 10.73 -18.78 23.73
C THR A 342 12.23 -18.91 23.98
N ASP A 343 12.69 -20.10 24.34
CA ASP A 343 14.11 -20.39 24.47
C ASP A 343 14.81 -20.65 23.13
N SER A 344 14.06 -20.75 22.03
CA SER A 344 14.59 -21.08 20.70
C SER A 344 13.94 -20.30 19.56
N SER A 345 13.02 -19.39 19.86
CA SER A 345 12.36 -18.53 18.88
C SER A 345 11.93 -17.23 19.51
N LEU A 346 11.66 -16.24 18.67
CA LEU A 346 10.97 -15.00 19.05
C LEU A 346 10.31 -14.42 17.82
N THR A 347 9.28 -13.61 18.03
CA THR A 347 8.55 -12.92 16.97
C THR A 347 8.75 -11.42 17.11
N ILE A 348 8.99 -10.73 16.00
CA ILE A 348 9.21 -9.29 15.97
C ILE A 348 8.14 -8.68 15.08
N THR A 349 7.49 -7.64 15.59
CA THR A 349 6.50 -6.86 14.83
C THR A 349 6.92 -5.40 14.75
N TRP A 350 6.63 -4.75 13.63
CA TRP A 350 6.89 -3.33 13.43
C TRP A 350 5.97 -2.77 12.34
N THR A 351 5.95 -1.46 12.19
CA THR A 351 5.20 -0.76 11.14
C THR A 351 6.11 0.12 10.29
N THR A 352 5.68 0.40 9.07
CA THR A 352 6.31 1.38 8.16
C THR A 352 5.29 2.44 7.75
N ASP A 353 5.79 3.62 7.33
CA ASP A 353 4.97 4.72 6.79
C ASP A 353 4.54 4.50 5.33
N GLU A 354 5.04 3.45 4.69
CA GLU A 354 4.69 3.03 3.34
C GLU A 354 4.86 1.51 3.16
N PRO A 355 4.20 0.87 2.18
CA PRO A 355 4.33 -0.56 1.97
C PRO A 355 5.78 -0.98 1.68
N ALA A 356 6.30 -1.91 2.48
CA ALA A 356 7.66 -2.41 2.36
C ALA A 356 7.75 -3.94 2.56
N THR A 357 8.88 -4.54 2.18
CA THR A 357 9.21 -5.92 2.54
C THR A 357 9.56 -6.04 4.02
N SER A 358 9.52 -7.26 4.55
CA SER A 358 9.87 -7.56 5.94
C SER A 358 11.16 -8.38 6.00
N ASN A 359 12.21 -7.90 6.66
CA ASN A 359 13.45 -8.65 6.82
C ASN A 359 13.99 -8.49 8.24
N ALA A 360 14.46 -9.60 8.83
CA ALA A 360 15.17 -9.58 10.09
C ALA A 360 16.45 -10.42 10.01
N GLU A 361 17.53 -9.85 10.52
CA GLU A 361 18.89 -10.38 10.41
C GLU A 361 19.55 -10.44 11.77
N TYR A 362 20.28 -11.51 12.07
CA TYR A 362 21.13 -11.57 13.27
C TYR A 362 22.42 -12.37 13.04
N PRO A 363 23.51 -12.01 13.74
CA PRO A 363 24.78 -12.71 13.61
C PRO A 363 24.76 -14.06 14.35
N ILE A 364 25.45 -15.07 13.79
CA ILE A 364 25.86 -16.28 14.52
C ILE A 364 27.27 -16.07 15.08
N ASP A 365 27.55 -16.71 16.21
CA ASP A 365 28.90 -16.84 16.80
C ASP A 365 29.94 -17.24 15.74
N GLN A 366 30.76 -16.25 15.33
CA GLN A 366 31.88 -16.28 14.37
C GLN A 366 31.50 -16.18 12.87
N TRP A 367 32.23 -15.27 12.21
CA TRP A 367 32.06 -14.67 10.88
C TRP A 367 32.11 -15.64 9.69
N PRO A 368 31.38 -15.41 8.57
CA PRO A 368 30.23 -14.52 8.36
C PRO A 368 28.98 -15.36 8.16
N ASN A 369 28.45 -15.98 9.22
CA ASN A 369 27.17 -16.68 9.12
C ASN A 369 26.08 -15.78 9.70
N LYS A 370 25.16 -15.36 8.83
CA LYS A 370 23.99 -14.55 9.14
C LYS A 370 22.76 -15.41 8.87
N ILE A 371 21.81 -15.44 9.80
CA ILE A 371 20.48 -15.99 9.53
C ILE A 371 19.57 -14.84 9.15
N GLU A 372 18.77 -15.10 8.13
CA GLU A 372 17.80 -14.16 7.57
C GLU A 372 16.42 -14.82 7.59
N ALA A 373 15.45 -14.08 8.10
CA ALA A 373 14.04 -14.40 7.94
C ALA A 373 13.39 -13.23 7.19
N SER A 374 12.77 -13.53 6.05
CA SER A 374 12.24 -12.52 5.15
C SER A 374 10.83 -12.86 4.67
N ASN A 375 10.12 -11.82 4.25
CA ASN A 375 8.86 -11.89 3.53
C ASN A 375 8.82 -10.73 2.52
N ASP A 376 8.75 -11.06 1.24
CA ASP A 376 8.82 -10.09 0.13
C ASP A 376 7.47 -9.45 -0.18
N ARG A 377 6.41 -9.77 0.57
CA ARG A 377 5.12 -9.10 0.44
C ARG A 377 5.22 -7.67 0.97
N PHE A 378 4.85 -6.71 0.12
CA PHE A 378 4.69 -5.32 0.50
C PHE A 378 3.50 -5.15 1.45
N THR A 379 3.76 -4.61 2.64
CA THR A 379 2.79 -4.35 3.71
C THR A 379 3.30 -3.20 4.57
N VAL A 380 2.39 -2.54 5.29
CA VAL A 380 2.74 -1.54 6.33
C VAL A 380 2.82 -2.14 7.73
N ASP A 381 2.20 -3.31 7.93
CA ASP A 381 2.23 -4.09 9.16
C ASP A 381 3.12 -5.32 8.96
N HIS A 382 4.21 -5.40 9.71
CA HIS A 382 5.24 -6.42 9.54
C HIS A 382 5.28 -7.39 10.73
N ASN A 383 5.61 -8.63 10.41
CA ASN A 383 5.79 -9.68 11.40
C ASN A 383 6.81 -10.72 10.90
N ILE A 384 7.87 -10.98 11.68
CA ILE A 384 8.87 -12.02 11.41
C ILE A 384 9.12 -12.86 12.66
N THR A 385 9.06 -14.18 12.51
CA THR A 385 9.45 -15.14 13.56
C THR A 385 10.84 -15.71 13.28
N LEU A 386 11.78 -15.43 14.17
CA LEU A 386 13.09 -16.06 14.19
C LEU A 386 13.00 -17.41 14.91
N LYS A 387 13.60 -18.46 14.35
CA LYS A 387 13.59 -19.83 14.89
C LYS A 387 15.01 -20.37 15.00
N GLY A 388 15.21 -21.42 15.81
CA GLY A 388 16.51 -22.07 15.98
C GLY A 388 17.52 -21.27 16.81
N LEU A 389 17.03 -20.35 17.64
CA LEU A 389 17.86 -19.56 18.56
C LEU A 389 18.40 -20.45 19.70
N LYS A 390 19.54 -20.05 20.26
CA LYS A 390 20.16 -20.68 21.43
C LYS A 390 19.51 -20.14 22.69
N SER A 391 19.19 -21.03 23.63
CA SER A 391 18.59 -20.67 24.92
C SER A 391 19.48 -19.72 25.72
N GLY A 392 18.85 -18.82 26.48
CA GLY A 392 19.53 -17.82 27.33
C GLY A 392 20.49 -16.89 26.61
N THR A 393 20.45 -16.83 25.27
CA THR A 393 21.41 -16.10 24.45
C THR A 393 20.85 -14.73 24.07
N GLU A 394 21.72 -13.73 24.10
CA GLU A 394 21.39 -12.36 23.70
C GLU A 394 21.66 -12.17 22.20
N TYR A 395 20.68 -11.63 21.49
CA TYR A 395 20.72 -11.37 20.06
C TYR A 395 20.62 -9.88 19.79
N LYS A 396 21.46 -9.39 18.87
CA LYS A 396 21.31 -8.08 18.22
C LYS A 396 20.73 -8.31 16.85
N ILE A 397 19.56 -7.75 16.60
CA ILE A 397 18.78 -8.01 15.41
C ILE A 397 18.69 -6.72 14.60
N THR A 398 18.97 -6.80 13.31
CA THR A 398 18.77 -5.69 12.37
C THR A 398 17.52 -5.99 11.57
N LEU A 399 16.54 -5.10 11.65
CA LEU A 399 15.38 -5.12 10.78
C LEU A 399 15.69 -4.33 9.53
N LYS A 400 15.19 -4.81 8.39
CA LYS A 400 15.25 -4.07 7.14
C LYS A 400 13.90 -4.06 6.46
N SER A 401 13.55 -2.91 5.92
CA SER A 401 12.34 -2.72 5.13
C SER A 401 12.71 -2.03 3.84
N LYS A 402 12.27 -2.61 2.72
CA LYS A 402 12.53 -2.11 1.38
C LYS A 402 11.22 -1.78 0.68
N ASP A 403 11.09 -0.58 0.16
CA ASP A 403 9.94 -0.17 -0.65
C ASP A 403 9.96 -0.81 -2.05
N ALA A 404 8.95 -0.53 -2.87
CA ALA A 404 8.88 -1.04 -4.24
C ALA A 404 9.91 -0.38 -5.18
N ALA A 405 10.40 0.81 -4.84
CA ALA A 405 11.44 1.53 -5.58
C ALA A 405 12.87 1.03 -5.28
N GLY A 406 13.03 0.18 -4.27
CA GLY A 406 14.29 -0.41 -3.85
C GLY A 406 15.02 0.34 -2.73
N HIS A 407 14.45 1.40 -2.17
CA HIS A 407 15.02 2.11 -1.03
C HIS A 407 14.84 1.29 0.24
N GLU A 408 15.93 1.10 0.98
CA GLU A 408 15.98 0.25 2.17
C GLU A 408 16.31 1.09 3.40
N SER A 409 15.55 0.89 4.48
CA SER A 409 15.91 1.36 5.81
C SER A 409 16.35 0.21 6.68
N GLU A 410 17.18 0.53 7.68
CA GLU A 410 17.63 -0.41 8.69
C GLU A 410 17.26 0.10 10.08
N PHE A 411 16.83 -0.82 10.95
CA PHE A 411 16.61 -0.56 12.36
C PHE A 411 17.33 -1.61 13.22
N VAL A 412 18.33 -1.18 13.98
CA VAL A 412 19.11 -2.07 14.86
C VAL A 412 18.45 -2.13 16.24
N LEU A 413 17.96 -3.31 16.62
CA LEU A 413 17.46 -3.58 17.97
C LEU A 413 18.62 -3.56 18.98
N ALA A 414 18.37 -2.94 20.15
CA ALA A 414 19.37 -2.79 21.21
C ALA A 414 19.94 -4.15 21.67
N SER A 415 19.05 -5.05 22.10
CA SER A 415 19.28 -6.49 22.24
C SER A 415 18.01 -7.19 22.71
N VAL A 416 17.89 -8.49 22.45
CA VAL A 416 16.85 -9.36 22.99
C VAL A 416 17.43 -10.68 23.48
N ARG A 417 16.95 -11.16 24.62
CA ARG A 417 17.38 -12.45 25.17
C ARG A 417 16.27 -13.48 25.05
N THR A 418 16.60 -14.64 24.49
CA THR A 418 15.69 -15.80 24.54
C THR A 418 15.50 -16.26 25.98
N LEU A 419 14.39 -16.96 26.25
CA LEU A 419 14.19 -17.58 27.55
C LEU A 419 15.30 -18.60 27.85
N THR A 420 15.59 -18.78 29.13
CA THR A 420 16.58 -19.76 29.58
C THR A 420 15.85 -21.03 30.01
N ILE A 421 16.18 -22.16 29.39
CA ILE A 421 15.80 -23.48 29.88
C ILE A 421 17.10 -24.20 30.27
N PRO A 422 17.29 -24.55 31.56
CA PRO A 422 18.48 -25.27 31.98
C PRO A 422 18.55 -26.64 31.30
N GLU A 423 19.75 -27.04 30.91
CA GLU A 423 20.03 -28.39 30.41
C GLU A 423 20.23 -29.34 31.60
N GLY A 424 19.68 -30.55 31.49
CA GLY A 424 19.80 -31.57 32.53
C GLY A 424 18.74 -32.66 32.40
N SER A 425 18.78 -33.61 33.33
CA SER A 425 17.98 -34.83 33.25
C SER A 425 16.63 -34.78 33.97
N LYS A 426 16.15 -33.60 34.38
CA LYS A 426 14.88 -33.46 35.12
C LYS A 426 13.74 -33.03 34.20
N VAL A 427 12.50 -33.36 34.59
CA VAL A 427 11.29 -32.85 33.93
C VAL A 427 11.32 -31.31 33.87
N GLY A 428 11.00 -30.75 32.71
CA GLY A 428 11.05 -29.33 32.40
C GLY A 428 12.41 -28.82 31.89
N MET A 429 13.47 -29.63 31.99
CA MET A 429 14.80 -29.28 31.48
C MET A 429 14.97 -29.68 30.02
N ARG A 430 15.92 -29.01 29.35
CA ARG A 430 16.36 -29.40 28.02
C ARG A 430 17.19 -30.68 28.15
N ALA A 431 16.82 -31.69 27.37
CA ALA A 431 17.51 -32.98 27.39
C ALA A 431 18.97 -32.81 26.91
N PRO A 432 19.97 -33.33 27.63
CA PRO A 432 21.37 -33.23 27.24
C PRO A 432 21.64 -33.89 25.89
N ASP A 433 22.47 -33.27 25.05
CA ASP A 433 22.87 -33.86 23.77
C ASP A 433 23.92 -34.96 23.96
N PHE A 434 23.87 -36.02 23.16
CA PHE A 434 24.86 -37.09 23.13
C PHE A 434 24.97 -37.69 21.73
N SER A 435 26.04 -38.44 21.48
CA SER A 435 26.25 -39.18 20.23
C SER A 435 26.75 -40.58 20.53
N LEU A 436 25.99 -41.59 20.13
CA LEU A 436 26.31 -42.99 20.41
C LEU A 436 26.28 -43.84 19.13
N PRO A 437 27.14 -44.84 19.00
CA PRO A 437 27.03 -45.81 17.93
C PRO A 437 25.79 -46.69 18.13
N SER A 438 25.03 -46.92 17.08
CA SER A 438 23.99 -47.93 17.03
C SER A 438 24.59 -49.33 16.84
N LEU A 439 23.78 -50.36 17.08
CA LEU A 439 24.19 -51.76 16.99
C LEU A 439 24.62 -52.18 15.55
N ASP A 440 24.21 -51.45 14.52
CA ASP A 440 24.65 -51.59 13.13
C ASP A 440 25.91 -50.76 12.79
N GLY A 441 26.41 -49.96 13.74
CA GLY A 441 27.64 -49.19 13.64
C GLY A 441 27.47 -47.74 13.16
N ALA A 442 26.25 -47.28 12.87
CA ALA A 442 26.01 -45.88 12.54
C ALA A 442 26.15 -44.99 13.78
N LEU A 443 26.69 -43.78 13.64
CA LEU A 443 26.71 -42.81 14.74
C LEU A 443 25.37 -42.07 14.78
N VAL A 444 24.66 -42.16 15.89
CA VAL A 444 23.37 -41.48 16.11
C VAL A 444 23.57 -40.34 17.10
N LYS A 445 23.21 -39.13 16.68
CA LYS A 445 23.28 -37.93 17.50
C LYS A 445 21.88 -37.49 17.92
N PHE A 446 21.69 -37.22 19.21
CA PHE A 446 20.39 -36.81 19.76
C PHE A 446 19.87 -35.52 19.11
N SER A 447 20.72 -34.52 18.90
CA SER A 447 20.31 -33.25 18.28
C SER A 447 19.80 -33.35 16.84
N ASP A 448 20.16 -34.41 16.11
CA ASP A 448 19.66 -34.65 14.74
C ASP A 448 18.19 -35.11 14.71
N LEU A 449 17.64 -35.45 15.88
CA LEU A 449 16.28 -35.99 16.05
C LEU A 449 15.28 -34.94 16.56
N ARG A 450 15.72 -33.70 16.79
CA ARG A 450 14.86 -32.59 17.22
C ARG A 450 13.77 -32.31 16.18
N GLY A 451 12.60 -31.86 16.66
CA GLY A 451 11.39 -31.76 15.85
C GLY A 451 10.49 -33.00 15.91
N LYS A 452 11.00 -34.12 16.45
CA LYS A 452 10.23 -35.34 16.76
C LYS A 452 9.98 -35.47 18.25
N ILE A 453 8.99 -36.27 18.63
CA ILE A 453 8.95 -36.80 19.99
C ILE A 453 10.12 -37.78 20.13
N ILE A 454 10.87 -37.70 21.23
CA ILE A 454 12.03 -38.54 21.46
C ILE A 454 11.81 -39.35 22.73
N LEU A 455 11.99 -40.66 22.62
CA LEU A 455 11.97 -41.60 23.72
C LEU A 455 13.41 -42.09 23.95
N VAL A 456 13.99 -41.82 25.12
CA VAL A 456 15.31 -42.33 25.50
C VAL A 456 15.13 -43.37 26.60
N ASN A 457 15.32 -44.65 26.28
CA ASN A 457 15.18 -45.76 27.21
C ASN A 457 16.56 -46.31 27.58
N PHE A 458 16.85 -46.44 28.86
CA PHE A 458 18.09 -47.02 29.37
C PHE A 458 17.83 -48.42 29.89
N TRP A 459 18.59 -49.43 29.43
CA TRP A 459 18.33 -50.84 29.76
C TRP A 459 19.60 -51.71 29.80
N LEU A 460 19.43 -52.94 30.33
CA LEU A 460 20.46 -53.99 30.43
C LEU A 460 19.89 -55.36 29.98
N SER A 461 20.69 -56.21 29.35
CA SER A 461 20.26 -57.52 28.85
C SER A 461 19.93 -58.51 29.96
N HIS A 462 20.62 -58.39 31.10
CA HIS A 462 20.42 -59.20 32.29
C HIS A 462 19.44 -58.58 33.31
N CYS A 463 18.61 -57.61 32.88
CA CYS A 463 17.58 -56.97 33.69
C CYS A 463 16.19 -57.57 33.36
N GLY A 464 15.61 -58.30 34.32
CA GLY A 464 14.31 -58.96 34.13
C GLY A 464 13.16 -58.00 33.82
N ALA A 465 13.14 -56.82 34.44
CA ALA A 465 12.14 -55.79 34.16
C ALA A 465 12.28 -55.22 32.73
N CYS A 466 13.52 -55.02 32.27
CA CYS A 466 13.84 -54.58 30.92
C CYS A 466 13.38 -55.62 29.89
N HIS A 467 13.65 -56.91 30.15
CA HIS A 467 13.16 -57.99 29.31
C HIS A 467 11.63 -58.01 29.21
N ALA A 468 10.93 -57.75 30.33
CA ALA A 468 9.47 -57.76 30.38
C ALA A 468 8.80 -56.61 29.62
N GLU A 469 9.48 -55.47 29.37
CA GLU A 469 8.90 -54.36 28.58
C GLU A 469 9.15 -54.46 27.07
N ASN A 470 10.09 -55.30 26.63
CA ASN A 470 10.48 -55.40 25.22
C ASN A 470 9.29 -55.64 24.26
N PRO A 471 8.29 -56.49 24.57
CA PRO A 471 7.14 -56.65 23.68
C PRO A 471 6.37 -55.35 23.45
N HIS A 472 6.31 -54.47 24.45
CA HIS A 472 5.62 -53.19 24.37
C HIS A 472 6.45 -52.16 23.58
N LEU A 473 7.77 -52.13 23.77
CA LEU A 473 8.68 -51.29 22.98
C LEU A 473 8.71 -51.72 21.50
N GLN A 474 8.69 -53.02 21.23
CA GLN A 474 8.60 -53.55 19.87
C GLN A 474 7.27 -53.16 19.21
N ALA A 475 6.15 -53.34 19.91
CA ALA A 475 4.84 -52.96 19.39
C ALA A 475 4.74 -51.44 19.13
N LEU A 476 5.39 -50.61 19.96
CA LEU A 476 5.49 -49.17 19.72
C LEU A 476 6.27 -48.87 18.44
N TYR A 477 7.44 -49.50 18.27
CA TYR A 477 8.28 -49.34 17.09
C TYR A 477 7.57 -49.76 15.79
N ASP A 478 6.81 -50.86 15.83
CA ASP A 478 6.06 -51.35 14.66
C ASP A 478 4.88 -50.44 14.31
N LYS A 479 4.27 -49.79 15.31
CA LYS A 479 3.04 -49.00 15.15
C LYS A 479 3.31 -47.52 14.83
N TRP A 480 4.32 -46.90 15.44
CA TRP A 480 4.52 -45.46 15.36
C TRP A 480 5.38 -45.02 14.17
N PRO A 481 4.97 -43.99 13.41
CA PRO A 481 5.76 -43.47 12.30
C PRO A 481 7.10 -42.90 12.75
N SER A 482 8.19 -43.32 12.10
CA SER A 482 9.56 -42.89 12.42
C SER A 482 9.85 -41.41 12.16
N ASP A 483 9.01 -40.72 11.40
CA ASP A 483 9.05 -39.26 11.20
C ASP A 483 8.44 -38.49 12.39
N LYS A 484 7.59 -39.14 13.21
CA LYS A 484 6.95 -38.53 14.39
C LYS A 484 7.61 -38.90 15.72
N LEU A 485 8.08 -40.15 15.85
CA LEU A 485 8.70 -40.68 17.06
C LEU A 485 10.10 -41.20 16.75
N ALA A 486 11.09 -40.72 17.51
CA ALA A 486 12.44 -41.27 17.54
C ALA A 486 12.65 -42.09 18.82
N MET A 487 13.01 -43.36 18.68
CA MET A 487 13.33 -44.26 19.79
C MET A 487 14.85 -44.41 19.91
N LEU A 488 15.41 -44.03 21.04
CA LEU A 488 16.81 -44.20 21.41
C LEU A 488 16.87 -45.20 22.57
N VAL A 489 16.98 -46.49 22.25
CA VAL A 489 17.03 -47.57 23.22
C VAL A 489 18.49 -47.85 23.57
N VAL A 490 18.97 -47.21 24.64
CA VAL A 490 20.37 -47.13 25.05
C VAL A 490 20.72 -48.30 25.97
N ASN A 491 21.60 -49.18 25.48
CA ASN A 491 22.17 -50.26 26.27
C ASN A 491 23.42 -49.78 27.02
N PHE A 492 23.52 -50.09 28.31
CA PHE A 492 24.58 -49.58 29.18
C PHE A 492 25.73 -50.59 29.35
N ARG A 493 26.92 -50.24 28.82
CA ARG A 493 28.21 -50.93 29.08
C ARG A 493 28.23 -52.46 28.87
N GLU A 494 27.39 -53.00 28.00
CA GLU A 494 27.46 -54.42 27.62
C GLU A 494 28.12 -54.60 26.24
N ASP A 495 28.72 -55.78 26.05
CA ASP A 495 29.42 -56.12 24.83
C ASP A 495 28.48 -56.13 23.60
N PRO A 496 28.85 -55.47 22.48
CA PRO A 496 27.99 -55.39 21.29
C PRO A 496 27.54 -56.75 20.73
N GLN A 497 28.37 -57.79 20.81
CA GLN A 497 28.01 -59.12 20.32
C GLN A 497 26.97 -59.78 21.23
N THR A 498 27.09 -59.59 22.54
CA THR A 498 26.09 -60.01 23.53
C THR A 498 24.73 -59.38 23.25
N ILE A 499 24.70 -58.07 22.97
CA ILE A 499 23.45 -57.36 22.64
C ILE A 499 22.89 -57.80 21.29
N ARG A 500 23.73 -58.04 20.28
CA ARG A 500 23.28 -58.59 18.99
C ARG A 500 22.62 -59.96 19.16
N ASN A 501 23.22 -60.82 19.98
CA ASN A 501 22.65 -62.14 20.29
C ASN A 501 21.33 -62.01 21.05
N TYR A 502 21.25 -61.09 22.01
CA TYR A 502 20.01 -60.80 22.75
C TYR A 502 18.88 -60.35 21.82
N MET A 503 19.13 -59.37 20.95
CA MET A 503 18.15 -58.86 19.99
C MET A 503 17.65 -59.97 19.05
N ASN A 504 18.56 -60.78 18.52
CA ASN A 504 18.23 -61.92 17.65
C ASN A 504 17.40 -62.99 18.37
N THR A 505 17.82 -63.38 19.58
CA THR A 505 17.14 -64.42 20.37
C THR A 505 15.72 -64.01 20.71
N ASN A 506 15.52 -62.72 21.03
CA ASN A 506 14.23 -62.16 21.42
C ASN A 506 13.42 -61.59 20.25
N ARG A 507 13.93 -61.69 19.02
CA ARG A 507 13.28 -61.20 17.78
C ARG A 507 12.91 -59.71 17.81
N LEU A 508 13.79 -58.88 18.36
CA LEU A 508 13.61 -57.43 18.48
C LEU A 508 14.25 -56.71 17.29
N THR A 509 13.59 -55.66 16.79
CA THR A 509 14.01 -54.91 15.59
C THR A 509 14.12 -53.41 15.81
N PHE A 510 13.69 -52.88 16.96
CA PHE A 510 13.90 -51.48 17.29
C PHE A 510 15.40 -51.14 17.37
N PRO A 511 15.82 -49.91 17.01
CA PRO A 511 17.22 -49.51 17.02
C PRO A 511 17.77 -49.43 18.45
N VAL A 512 18.96 -50.00 18.66
CA VAL A 512 19.68 -49.96 19.94
C VAL A 512 20.94 -49.14 19.80
N LEU A 513 21.18 -48.24 20.75
CA LEU A 513 22.42 -47.47 20.89
C LEU A 513 23.30 -48.09 21.98
N LEU A 514 24.61 -48.07 21.78
CA LEU A 514 25.58 -48.71 22.67
C LEU A 514 26.33 -47.66 23.49
N ASP A 515 25.96 -47.48 24.76
CA ASP A 515 26.67 -46.61 25.70
C ASP A 515 27.83 -47.35 26.39
N LEU A 516 28.83 -47.69 25.59
CA LEU A 516 29.99 -48.50 26.02
C LEU A 516 30.82 -47.81 27.10
N GLU A 517 30.86 -46.47 27.09
CA GLU A 517 31.62 -45.67 28.05
C GLU A 517 30.75 -45.10 29.18
N GLY A 518 29.42 -45.19 29.08
CA GLY A 518 28.48 -44.65 30.07
C GLY A 518 28.30 -43.14 29.98
N GLN A 519 28.53 -42.53 28.81
CA GLN A 519 28.45 -41.09 28.63
C GLN A 519 26.99 -40.59 28.62
N ALA A 520 26.05 -41.34 28.04
CA ALA A 520 24.65 -40.96 28.07
C ALA A 520 24.04 -41.23 29.45
N ASP A 521 24.43 -42.35 30.09
CA ASP A 521 24.10 -42.65 31.48
C ASP A 521 24.57 -41.53 32.44
N ALA A 522 25.80 -41.03 32.27
CA ALA A 522 26.31 -39.93 33.10
C ALA A 522 25.53 -38.61 32.93
N LEU A 523 25.03 -38.34 31.71
CA LEU A 523 24.23 -37.14 31.42
C LEU A 523 22.80 -37.25 31.93
N TYR A 524 22.17 -38.41 31.77
CA TYR A 524 20.76 -38.62 32.11
C TYR A 524 20.56 -39.12 33.55
N GLN A 525 21.56 -39.77 34.13
CA GLN A 525 21.60 -40.30 35.50
C GLN A 525 20.37 -41.14 35.86
N PRO A 526 20.05 -42.21 35.08
CA PRO A 526 18.94 -43.09 35.41
C PRO A 526 19.18 -43.75 36.78
N GLN A 527 18.18 -43.71 37.65
CA GLN A 527 18.32 -44.24 39.02
C GLN A 527 18.12 -45.76 39.09
N VAL A 528 17.40 -46.32 38.12
CA VAL A 528 17.08 -47.75 38.01
C VAL A 528 17.00 -48.14 36.54
N PHE A 529 17.19 -49.43 36.24
CA PHE A 529 16.95 -49.98 34.91
C PHE A 529 15.66 -50.84 34.91
N PRO A 530 14.73 -50.67 33.94
CA PRO A 530 14.77 -49.66 32.89
C PRO A 530 14.35 -48.27 33.40
N THR A 531 14.82 -47.22 32.74
CA THR A 531 14.30 -45.84 32.88
C THR A 531 14.10 -45.23 31.50
N THR A 532 12.94 -44.62 31.27
CA THR A 532 12.58 -43.98 30.00
C THR A 532 12.31 -42.50 30.18
N TYR A 533 12.96 -41.67 29.37
CA TYR A 533 12.74 -40.22 29.28
C TYR A 533 11.89 -39.91 28.05
N PHE A 534 10.79 -39.20 28.26
CA PHE A 534 9.89 -38.75 27.20
C PHE A 534 10.12 -37.26 26.96
N ILE A 535 10.53 -36.94 25.73
CA ILE A 535 11.01 -35.62 25.33
C ILE A 535 10.15 -35.13 24.16
N ASN A 536 9.64 -33.91 24.25
CA ASN A 536 8.82 -33.34 23.18
C ASN A 536 9.65 -32.83 22.00
N ALA A 537 8.97 -32.37 20.93
CA ALA A 537 9.61 -31.88 19.71
C ALA A 537 10.62 -30.74 19.92
N ASN A 538 10.47 -29.95 20.99
CA ASN A 538 11.39 -28.87 21.35
C ASN A 538 12.64 -29.35 22.10
N GLY A 539 12.75 -30.64 22.40
CA GLY A 539 13.87 -31.23 23.14
C GLY A 539 13.75 -31.07 24.66
N ILE A 540 12.54 -30.86 25.20
CA ILE A 540 12.30 -30.70 26.64
C ILE A 540 11.80 -32.01 27.23
N ILE A 541 12.41 -32.45 28.34
CA ILE A 541 11.96 -33.62 29.09
C ILE A 541 10.60 -33.31 29.69
N LYS A 542 9.57 -34.02 29.28
CA LYS A 542 8.20 -33.84 29.79
C LYS A 542 7.83 -34.88 30.84
N GLN A 543 8.39 -36.09 30.74
CA GLN A 543 8.15 -37.14 31.70
C GLN A 543 9.34 -38.09 31.82
N ILE A 544 9.50 -38.69 32.99
CA ILE A 544 10.50 -39.73 33.27
C ILE A 544 9.74 -40.91 33.88
N LYS A 545 9.84 -42.08 33.25
CA LYS A 545 9.26 -43.33 33.73
C LYS A 545 10.37 -44.22 34.27
N GLN A 546 10.28 -44.57 35.54
CA GLN A 546 11.15 -45.56 36.16
C GLN A 546 10.45 -46.92 36.21
N GLY A 547 11.21 -47.98 35.92
CA GLY A 547 10.69 -49.34 35.84
C GLY A 547 9.95 -49.62 34.53
N ARG A 548 9.58 -50.90 34.37
CA ARG A 548 9.00 -51.42 33.14
C ARG A 548 7.65 -50.78 32.78
N PHE A 549 7.34 -50.77 31.49
CA PHE A 549 5.97 -50.58 31.00
C PHE A 549 5.12 -51.85 31.21
N ASN A 550 3.83 -51.67 31.44
CA ASN A 550 2.86 -52.76 31.58
C ASN A 550 2.05 -53.03 30.32
N SER A 551 1.98 -52.05 29.41
CA SER A 551 1.29 -52.20 28.12
C SER A 551 1.80 -51.18 27.10
N LEU A 552 1.39 -51.33 25.84
CA LEU A 552 1.64 -50.33 24.80
C LEU A 552 0.84 -49.04 25.07
N GLU A 553 -0.40 -49.19 25.54
CA GLU A 553 -1.31 -48.09 25.83
C GLU A 553 -0.71 -47.13 26.87
N GLU A 554 -0.01 -47.65 27.89
CA GLU A 554 0.71 -46.82 28.87
C GLU A 554 1.74 -45.90 28.19
N ILE A 555 2.48 -46.41 27.20
CA ILE A 555 3.47 -45.62 26.47
C ILE A 555 2.77 -44.56 25.61
N GLU A 556 1.69 -44.93 24.93
CA GLU A 556 0.94 -44.03 24.05
C GLU A 556 0.23 -42.91 24.83
N GLU A 557 -0.32 -43.20 26.01
CA GLU A 557 -0.89 -42.20 26.90
C GLU A 557 0.14 -41.14 27.30
N ILE A 558 1.37 -41.57 27.65
CA ILE A 558 2.46 -40.66 27.96
C ILE A 558 2.82 -39.83 26.72
N ILE A 559 3.04 -40.45 25.57
CA ILE A 559 3.39 -39.75 24.32
C ILE A 559 2.33 -38.70 23.95
N ASN A 560 1.04 -39.05 24.06
CA ASN A 560 -0.05 -38.13 23.74
C ASN A 560 -0.15 -36.96 24.74
N SER A 561 0.27 -37.15 25.98
CA SER A 561 0.27 -36.08 26.99
C SER A 561 1.36 -35.02 26.78
N ILE A 562 2.36 -35.29 25.93
CA ILE A 562 3.55 -34.45 25.78
C ILE A 562 3.69 -33.78 24.39
N GLN A 563 2.73 -34.02 23.50
CA GLN A 563 2.68 -33.47 22.15
C GLN A 563 2.52 -31.95 22.11
#